data_AF-A0AAN8XBX9-F1
#
_entry.id   AF-A0AAN8XBX9-F1
#
_cell.length_a   1.000
_cell.length_b   1.000
_cell.length_c   1.000
_cell.angle_alpha   90.00
_cell.angle_beta   90.00
_cell.angle_gamma   90.00
#
_symmetry.space_group_name_H-M   'P 1'
#
loop_
_entity.id
_entity.type
_entity.pdbx_description
1 polymer ?
#
loop_
_entity_poly.entity_id
_entity_poly.type
_entity_poly.pdbx_seq_one_letter_code
_entity_poly.pdbx_strand_id
1 'polypeptide(L)'
;MAQLRLWEDGMLKYKPVRFRKPLLPALDHFEEGECRENSRNLHCFLAGDVRVNEQPALTSMHTVWLREHNHLVVELAKVNPHWNDDRLFFEARRLVGAIMQKITYGEWLPTVLGPAVMKVFRLPLQKYGYYRGYRASINPSATNAFASAAFRFGHSLVQHTLMRCDKTGRRVPFTIKLHQELMNPSNIHNFGSVDRLMLGLVFEMAQGRDVYMTNELTRHLFQTPGETIFYV
;
A
#
# COMPACT_ATOMS: atom_id res chain seq x y z
N MET A 1 0.46 -17.36 -3.18
CA MET A 1 1.85 -16.85 -3.39
C MET A 1 2.44 -17.23 -4.74
N ALA A 2 2.34 -18.48 -5.20
CA ALA A 2 2.89 -18.94 -6.49
C ALA A 2 2.49 -18.04 -7.69
N GLN A 3 1.26 -17.55 -7.71
CA GLN A 3 0.74 -16.70 -8.79
C GLN A 3 1.43 -15.33 -8.93
N LEU A 4 2.07 -14.82 -7.86
CA LEU A 4 2.72 -13.51 -7.81
C LEU A 4 4.23 -13.58 -8.11
N ARG A 5 4.81 -14.78 -8.13
CA ARG A 5 6.23 -14.98 -8.43
C ARG A 5 6.46 -15.04 -9.92
N LEU A 6 7.54 -14.42 -10.38
CA LEU A 6 7.98 -14.54 -11.77
C LEU A 6 8.57 -15.93 -12.05
N TRP A 7 9.11 -16.59 -11.01
CA TRP A 7 9.87 -17.85 -11.11
C TRP A 7 11.14 -17.72 -11.95
N GLU A 8 11.68 -16.51 -11.97
CA GLU A 8 12.93 -16.13 -12.59
C GLU A 8 13.66 -15.20 -11.61
N ASP A 9 14.91 -15.55 -11.30
CA ASP A 9 15.82 -14.81 -10.42
C ASP A 9 15.26 -14.41 -9.04
N GLY A 10 14.24 -15.09 -8.53
CA GLY A 10 13.59 -14.80 -7.24
C GLY A 10 12.65 -13.59 -7.26
N MET A 11 12.31 -13.07 -8.45
CA MET A 11 11.51 -11.86 -8.61
C MET A 11 10.01 -12.09 -8.42
N LEU A 12 9.31 -11.02 -8.03
CA LEU A 12 7.85 -10.91 -8.17
C LEU A 12 7.50 -10.54 -9.61
N LYS A 13 6.36 -11.02 -10.12
CA LYS A 13 5.79 -10.62 -11.42
C LYS A 13 5.52 -9.12 -11.42
N TYR A 14 5.84 -8.47 -12.54
CA TYR A 14 5.56 -7.05 -12.76
C TYR A 14 5.16 -6.81 -14.21
N LYS A 15 4.51 -5.66 -14.47
CA LYS A 15 4.25 -5.21 -15.84
C LYS A 15 5.33 -4.20 -16.24
N PRO A 16 6.20 -4.50 -17.22
CA PRO A 16 7.12 -3.51 -17.76
C PRO A 16 6.33 -2.41 -18.47
N VAL A 17 6.76 -1.15 -18.28
CA VAL A 17 6.14 0.01 -18.93
C VAL A 17 7.23 0.75 -19.69
N ARG A 18 7.00 1.02 -20.98
CA ARG A 18 8.01 1.64 -21.85
C ARG A 18 8.46 2.99 -21.29
N PHE A 19 9.78 3.18 -21.18
CA PHE A 19 10.43 4.40 -20.66
C PHE A 19 10.09 4.76 -19.19
N ARG A 20 9.61 3.80 -18.37
CA ARG A 20 9.22 4.05 -16.98
C ARG A 20 9.56 2.86 -16.08
N LYS A 21 9.52 3.08 -14.77
CA LYS A 21 9.60 2.00 -13.77
C LYS A 21 8.37 1.07 -13.90
N PRO A 22 8.53 -0.23 -13.61
CA PRO A 22 7.45 -1.21 -13.75
C PRO A 22 6.28 -0.93 -12.80
N LEU A 23 5.10 -1.41 -13.18
CA LEU A 23 3.89 -1.42 -12.36
C LEU A 23 3.59 -2.84 -11.87
N LEU A 24 2.60 -2.96 -10.98
CA LEU A 24 2.05 -4.25 -10.57
C LEU A 24 1.52 -5.04 -11.79
N PRO A 25 1.54 -6.39 -11.71
CA PRO A 25 0.99 -7.25 -12.77
C PRO A 25 -0.51 -7.03 -12.94
N ALA A 26 -1.03 -7.43 -14.10
CA ALA A 26 -2.46 -7.38 -14.37
C ALA A 26 -3.22 -8.43 -13.55
N LEU A 27 -4.44 -8.08 -13.15
CA LEU A 27 -5.42 -8.97 -12.57
C LEU A 27 -6.32 -9.48 -13.71
N ASP A 28 -6.18 -10.76 -14.05
CA ASP A 28 -6.85 -11.35 -15.23
C ASP A 28 -8.36 -11.56 -15.02
N HIS A 29 -8.76 -11.81 -13.77
CA HIS A 29 -10.15 -12.04 -13.36
C HIS A 29 -10.43 -11.26 -12.07
N PHE A 30 -11.51 -10.50 -12.06
CA PHE A 30 -11.99 -9.75 -10.90
C PHE A 30 -13.51 -9.79 -10.83
N GLU A 31 -14.05 -9.74 -9.63
CA GLU A 31 -15.50 -9.69 -9.41
C GLU A 31 -16.04 -8.28 -9.69
N GLU A 32 -17.33 -8.20 -9.99
CA GLU A 32 -18.01 -6.93 -10.20
C GLU A 32 -17.87 -6.05 -8.95
N GLY A 33 -17.37 -4.82 -9.13
CA GLY A 33 -17.11 -3.90 -8.02
C GLY A 33 -15.73 -4.00 -7.38
N GLU A 34 -14.85 -4.95 -7.74
CA GLU A 34 -13.46 -4.94 -7.22
C GLU A 34 -12.58 -3.91 -7.92
N CYS A 35 -12.86 -3.67 -9.20
CA CYS A 35 -12.12 -2.75 -10.05
C CYS A 35 -12.96 -2.37 -11.28
N ARG A 36 -12.70 -1.18 -11.84
CA ARG A 36 -13.35 -0.63 -13.02
C ARG A 36 -12.31 -0.54 -14.15
N GLU A 37 -12.26 -1.56 -14.99
CA GLU A 37 -11.42 -1.55 -16.20
C GLU A 37 -12.16 -0.86 -17.34
N ASN A 38 -11.59 0.26 -17.81
CA ASN A 38 -12.22 1.08 -18.86
C ASN A 38 -11.59 0.87 -20.25
N SER A 39 -10.51 0.10 -20.38
CA SER A 39 -9.90 -0.16 -21.69
C SER A 39 -8.87 -1.31 -21.66
N ARG A 40 -8.62 -1.92 -22.83
CA ARG A 40 -7.59 -2.98 -23.03
C ARG A 40 -6.16 -2.58 -22.63
N ASN A 41 -5.87 -1.28 -22.52
CA ASN A 41 -4.54 -0.76 -22.18
C ASN A 41 -4.42 -0.40 -20.69
N LEU A 42 -5.50 -0.48 -19.92
CA LEU A 42 -5.58 -0.07 -18.52
C LEU A 42 -6.05 -1.25 -17.68
N HIS A 43 -5.14 -2.01 -17.10
CA HIS A 43 -5.49 -3.17 -16.29
C HIS A 43 -5.70 -2.82 -14.81
N CYS A 44 -6.54 -3.61 -14.15
CA CYS A 44 -6.58 -3.74 -12.70
C CYS A 44 -5.33 -4.46 -12.19
N PHE A 45 -4.86 -4.12 -11.00
CA PHE A 45 -3.60 -4.63 -10.47
C PHE A 45 -3.81 -5.88 -9.62
N LEU A 46 -2.88 -6.82 -9.75
CA LEU A 46 -2.79 -8.01 -8.91
C LEU A 46 -1.68 -7.81 -7.86
N ALA A 47 -1.99 -8.13 -6.60
CA ALA A 47 -1.03 -8.07 -5.50
C ALA A 47 -1.32 -9.16 -4.45
N GLY A 48 -0.58 -9.11 -3.33
CA GLY A 48 -0.80 -10.00 -2.18
C GLY A 48 -2.11 -9.77 -1.41
N ASP A 49 -2.76 -8.62 -1.63
CA ASP A 49 -4.06 -8.26 -1.04
C ASP A 49 -5.01 -7.85 -2.18
N VAL A 50 -6.25 -8.34 -2.12
CA VAL A 50 -7.26 -8.13 -3.18
C VAL A 50 -7.72 -6.68 -3.29
N ARG A 51 -7.55 -5.89 -2.22
CA ARG A 51 -7.99 -4.48 -2.18
C ARG A 51 -6.98 -3.52 -2.81
N VAL A 52 -5.94 -4.02 -3.48
CA VAL A 52 -4.89 -3.19 -4.08
C VAL A 52 -5.43 -2.12 -5.06
N ASN A 53 -6.60 -2.35 -5.64
CA ASN A 53 -7.27 -1.41 -6.56
C ASN A 53 -8.22 -0.43 -5.87
N GLU A 54 -8.41 -0.52 -4.54
CA GLU A 54 -9.42 0.28 -3.82
C GLU A 54 -9.19 1.78 -4.02
N GLN A 55 -7.94 2.24 -3.99
CA GLN A 55 -7.59 3.62 -4.30
C GLN A 55 -6.11 3.73 -4.76
N PRO A 56 -5.75 4.75 -5.56
CA PRO A 56 -4.47 4.78 -6.27
C PRO A 56 -3.23 5.04 -5.39
N ALA A 57 -3.34 5.73 -4.26
CA ALA A 57 -2.26 5.81 -3.27
C ALA A 57 -1.93 4.45 -2.62
N LEU A 58 -2.94 3.59 -2.37
CA LEU A 58 -2.73 2.22 -1.90
C LEU A 58 -2.02 1.39 -2.97
N THR A 59 -2.51 1.45 -4.22
CA THR A 59 -1.84 0.81 -5.37
C THR A 59 -0.39 1.28 -5.52
N SER A 60 -0.15 2.57 -5.32
CA SER A 60 1.20 3.16 -5.39
C SER A 60 2.12 2.58 -4.31
N MET A 61 1.63 2.46 -3.07
CA MET A 61 2.38 1.84 -1.98
C MET A 61 2.69 0.36 -2.27
N HIS A 62 1.71 -0.42 -2.75
CA HIS A 62 1.95 -1.80 -3.19
C HIS A 62 3.00 -1.88 -4.31
N THR A 63 2.98 -0.93 -5.25
CA THR A 63 3.98 -0.86 -6.33
C THR A 63 5.37 -0.56 -5.79
N VAL A 64 5.51 0.31 -4.78
CA VAL A 64 6.79 0.59 -4.12
C VAL A 64 7.34 -0.67 -3.44
N TRP A 65 6.52 -1.41 -2.69
CA TRP A 65 6.97 -2.65 -2.04
C TRP A 65 7.37 -3.76 -3.02
N LEU A 66 6.66 -3.88 -4.14
CA LEU A 66 7.08 -4.77 -5.22
C LEU A 66 8.46 -4.38 -5.76
N ARG A 67 8.66 -3.08 -6.04
CA ARG A 67 9.93 -2.59 -6.58
C ARG A 67 11.07 -2.81 -5.60
N GLU A 68 10.82 -2.62 -4.30
CA GLU A 68 11.81 -2.86 -3.25
C GLU A 68 12.16 -4.35 -3.13
N HIS A 69 11.18 -5.25 -3.20
CA HIS A 69 11.47 -6.69 -3.24
C HIS A 69 12.41 -7.03 -4.41
N ASN A 70 12.06 -6.60 -5.63
CA ASN A 70 12.87 -6.92 -6.82
C ASN A 70 14.24 -6.22 -6.80
N HIS A 71 14.33 -5.03 -6.21
CA HIS A 71 15.61 -4.35 -5.97
C HIS A 71 16.50 -5.16 -5.00
N LEU A 72 15.95 -5.60 -3.87
CA LEU A 72 16.68 -6.43 -2.89
C LEU A 72 17.14 -7.75 -3.51
N VAL A 73 16.31 -8.39 -4.34
CA VAL A 73 16.69 -9.60 -5.10
C VAL A 73 17.96 -9.35 -5.94
N VAL A 74 17.99 -8.26 -6.71
CA VAL A 74 19.14 -7.90 -7.54
C VAL A 74 20.40 -7.67 -6.69
N GLU A 75 20.29 -6.94 -5.58
CA GLU A 75 21.42 -6.70 -4.69
C GLU A 75 21.91 -7.99 -3.99
N LEU A 76 20.99 -8.85 -3.57
CA LEU A 76 21.32 -10.15 -2.97
C LEU A 76 22.01 -11.09 -3.95
N ALA A 77 21.58 -11.12 -5.22
CA ALA A 77 22.20 -11.94 -6.26
C ALA A 77 23.62 -11.49 -6.59
N LYS A 78 23.91 -10.18 -6.58
CA LYS A 78 25.28 -9.66 -6.76
C LYS A 78 26.23 -10.14 -5.67
N VAL A 79 25.78 -10.14 -4.41
CA VAL A 79 26.59 -10.56 -3.26
C VAL A 79 26.65 -12.08 -3.13
N ASN A 80 25.58 -12.78 -3.54
CA ASN A 80 25.46 -14.23 -3.46
C ASN A 80 25.13 -14.86 -4.83
N PRO A 81 26.09 -14.90 -5.78
CA PRO A 81 25.83 -15.44 -7.13
C PRO A 81 25.45 -16.93 -7.17
N HIS A 82 25.64 -17.65 -6.06
CA HIS A 82 25.35 -19.07 -5.90
C HIS A 82 23.92 -19.35 -5.39
N TRP A 83 23.14 -18.30 -5.06
CA TRP A 83 21.76 -18.48 -4.60
C TRP A 83 20.82 -18.74 -5.78
N ASN A 84 19.89 -19.67 -5.58
CA ASN A 84 18.84 -19.99 -6.55
C ASN A 84 17.61 -19.07 -6.38
N ASP A 85 16.65 -19.19 -7.31
CA ASP A 85 15.39 -18.43 -7.34
C ASP A 85 14.66 -18.43 -5.98
N ASP A 86 14.46 -19.61 -5.38
CA ASP A 86 13.78 -19.73 -4.09
C ASP A 86 14.53 -19.00 -2.97
N ARG A 87 15.85 -19.15 -2.90
CA ARG A 87 16.64 -18.50 -1.85
C ARG A 87 16.59 -16.98 -1.99
N LEU A 88 16.75 -16.46 -3.20
CA LEU A 88 16.64 -15.03 -3.49
C LEU A 88 15.26 -14.48 -3.11
N PHE A 89 14.20 -15.15 -3.54
CA PHE A 89 12.83 -14.75 -3.23
C PHE A 89 12.57 -14.70 -1.72
N PHE A 90 12.91 -15.77 -0.98
CA PHE A 90 12.60 -15.84 0.44
C PHE A 90 13.45 -14.89 1.29
N GLU A 91 14.71 -14.64 0.93
CA GLU A 91 15.54 -13.68 1.67
C GLU A 91 15.09 -12.23 1.39
N ALA A 92 14.79 -11.87 0.15
CA ALA A 92 14.20 -10.56 -0.16
C ALA A 92 12.87 -10.34 0.56
N ARG A 93 11.97 -11.35 0.53
CA ARG A 93 10.69 -11.32 1.26
C ARG A 93 10.89 -11.14 2.77
N ARG A 94 11.88 -11.82 3.35
CA ARG A 94 12.22 -11.71 4.78
C ARG A 94 12.70 -10.30 5.13
N LEU A 95 13.53 -9.70 4.29
CA LEU A 95 13.99 -8.32 4.46
C LEU A 95 12.85 -7.31 4.37
N VAL A 96 11.99 -7.42 3.35
CA VAL A 96 10.79 -6.56 3.22
C VAL A 96 9.91 -6.66 4.48
N GLY A 97 9.66 -7.88 4.96
CA GLY A 97 8.91 -8.11 6.20
C GLY A 97 9.55 -7.43 7.42
N ALA A 98 10.88 -7.50 7.55
CA ALA A 98 11.62 -6.84 8.63
C ALA A 98 11.56 -5.30 8.51
N ILE A 99 11.66 -4.75 7.29
CA ILE A 99 11.53 -3.30 7.03
C ILE A 99 10.14 -2.81 7.43
N MET A 100 9.08 -3.52 7.00
CA MET A 100 7.71 -3.18 7.39
C MET A 100 7.54 -3.21 8.91
N GLN A 101 7.99 -4.26 9.60
CA GLN A 101 7.93 -4.33 11.06
C GLN A 101 8.71 -3.19 11.74
N LYS A 102 9.88 -2.85 11.21
CA LYS A 102 10.72 -1.75 11.72
C LYS A 102 10.00 -0.41 11.61
N ILE A 103 9.41 -0.10 10.47
CA ILE A 103 8.62 1.13 10.25
C ILE A 103 7.39 1.13 11.16
N THR A 104 6.65 0.01 11.23
CA THR A 104 5.43 -0.09 12.04
C THR A 104 5.71 0.15 13.52
N TYR A 105 6.68 -0.54 14.12
CA TYR A 105 6.96 -0.45 15.56
C TYR A 105 7.86 0.73 15.93
N GLY A 106 8.73 1.17 15.01
CA GLY A 106 9.70 2.24 15.24
C GLY A 106 9.16 3.63 14.98
N GLU A 107 8.20 3.78 14.06
CA GLU A 107 7.77 5.10 13.55
C GLU A 107 6.25 5.27 13.65
N TRP A 108 5.49 4.31 13.12
CA TRP A 108 4.04 4.44 13.01
C TRP A 108 3.30 4.28 14.35
N LEU A 109 3.51 3.17 15.07
CA LEU A 109 2.87 2.91 16.37
C LEU A 109 3.16 3.98 17.43
N PRO A 110 4.40 4.50 17.58
CA PRO A 110 4.67 5.61 18.49
C PRO A 110 3.84 6.86 18.18
N THR A 111 3.64 7.16 16.90
CA THR A 111 2.87 8.33 16.44
C THR A 111 1.37 8.15 16.72
N VAL A 112 0.85 6.93 16.52
CA VAL A 112 -0.58 6.63 16.68
C VAL A 112 -0.98 6.44 18.14
N LEU A 113 -0.18 5.71 18.92
CA LEU A 113 -0.52 5.30 20.29
C LEU A 113 0.04 6.27 21.34
N GLY A 114 1.07 7.03 21.00
CA GLY A 114 1.78 7.90 21.93
C GLY A 114 2.71 7.13 22.90
N PRO A 115 3.63 7.85 23.58
CA PRO A 115 4.70 7.24 24.37
C PRO A 115 4.18 6.46 25.59
N ALA A 116 3.06 6.88 26.19
CA ALA A 116 2.50 6.23 27.36
C ALA A 116 2.01 4.80 27.04
N VAL A 117 1.22 4.64 25.99
CA VAL A 117 0.67 3.34 25.56
C VAL A 117 1.81 2.43 25.09
N MET A 118 2.75 2.95 24.30
CA MET A 118 3.94 2.20 23.87
C MET A 118 4.70 1.61 25.06
N LYS A 119 4.89 2.39 26.14
CA LYS A 119 5.57 1.95 27.36
C LYS A 119 4.78 0.87 28.10
N VAL A 120 3.47 1.05 28.28
CA VAL A 120 2.60 0.08 28.97
C VAL A 120 2.66 -1.29 28.29
N PHE A 121 2.61 -1.33 26.96
CA PHE A 121 2.61 -2.58 26.19
C PHE A 121 4.02 -3.06 25.78
N ARG A 122 5.09 -2.37 26.21
CA ARG A 122 6.49 -2.73 25.90
C ARG A 122 6.77 -2.91 24.40
N LEU A 123 6.16 -2.05 23.59
CA LEU A 123 6.27 -2.05 22.13
C LEU A 123 7.53 -1.37 21.54
N PRO A 124 8.29 -0.50 22.26
CA PRO A 124 9.49 0.10 21.68
C PRO A 124 10.52 -0.93 21.24
N LEU A 125 11.14 -0.65 20.08
CA LEU A 125 12.23 -1.47 19.56
C LEU A 125 13.46 -1.42 20.47
N GLN A 126 14.16 -2.54 20.57
CA GLN A 126 15.46 -2.58 21.22
C GLN A 126 16.46 -1.74 20.42
N LYS A 127 17.26 -0.92 21.13
CA LYS A 127 18.30 -0.08 20.50
C LYS A 127 19.47 -0.91 19.97
N TYR A 128 19.78 -2.02 20.64
CA TYR A 128 20.92 -2.88 20.33
C TYR A 128 20.54 -4.35 20.52
N GLY A 129 21.18 -5.23 19.75
CA GLY A 129 21.01 -6.67 19.87
C GLY A 129 19.72 -7.20 19.24
N TYR A 130 19.36 -8.43 19.61
CA TYR A 130 18.22 -9.17 19.08
C TYR A 130 17.10 -9.27 20.11
N TYR A 131 15.85 -9.12 19.65
CA TYR A 131 14.69 -9.41 20.46
C TYR A 131 14.64 -10.90 20.86
N ARG A 132 14.62 -11.19 22.15
CA ARG A 132 14.57 -12.56 22.71
C ARG A 132 13.23 -12.92 23.35
N GLY A 133 12.21 -12.08 23.19
CA GLY A 133 10.91 -12.25 23.83
C GLY A 133 9.88 -13.04 23.00
N TYR A 134 10.31 -13.81 21.99
CA TYR A 134 9.39 -14.70 21.27
C TYR A 134 8.85 -15.76 22.23
N ARG A 135 7.53 -15.96 22.21
CA ARG A 135 6.84 -16.97 23.01
C ARG A 135 5.87 -17.73 22.11
N ALA A 136 6.13 -19.02 21.89
CA ALA A 136 5.29 -19.87 21.05
C ALA A 136 3.85 -20.03 21.58
N SER A 137 3.62 -19.76 22.87
CA SER A 137 2.31 -19.83 23.51
C SER A 137 1.41 -18.61 23.25
N ILE A 138 1.92 -17.54 22.63
CA ILE A 138 1.12 -16.35 22.33
C ILE A 138 0.28 -16.61 21.09
N ASN A 139 -1.02 -16.32 21.17
CA ASN A 139 -1.89 -16.31 20.00
C ASN A 139 -1.62 -15.04 19.16
N PRO A 140 -1.11 -15.15 17.93
CA PRO A 140 -0.79 -13.99 17.09
C PRO A 140 -1.99 -13.51 16.25
N SER A 141 -3.16 -14.14 16.35
CA SER A 141 -4.33 -13.78 15.56
C SER A 141 -4.82 -12.37 15.89
N ALA A 142 -5.16 -11.62 14.85
CA ALA A 142 -5.89 -10.36 15.01
C ALA A 142 -7.27 -10.63 15.62
N THR A 143 -7.67 -9.83 16.62
CA THR A 143 -9.00 -9.95 17.21
C THR A 143 -10.05 -9.40 16.26
N ASN A 144 -11.29 -9.91 16.35
CA ASN A 144 -12.41 -9.38 15.56
C ASN A 144 -12.58 -7.88 15.80
N ALA A 145 -12.58 -7.42 17.05
CA ALA A 145 -12.71 -6.00 17.38
C ALA A 145 -11.64 -5.13 16.72
N PHE A 146 -10.40 -5.61 16.59
CA PHE A 146 -9.34 -4.89 15.89
C PHE A 146 -9.61 -4.81 14.38
N ALA A 147 -9.92 -5.95 13.75
CA ALA A 147 -10.11 -6.05 12.30
C ALA A 147 -11.40 -5.38 11.81
N SER A 148 -12.49 -5.43 12.58
CA SER A 148 -13.79 -4.92 12.16
C SER A 148 -14.00 -3.44 12.53
N ALA A 149 -13.44 -2.97 13.65
CA ALA A 149 -13.72 -1.63 14.17
C ALA A 149 -12.45 -0.82 14.49
N ALA A 150 -11.61 -1.26 15.44
CA ALA A 150 -10.59 -0.38 16.02
C ALA A 150 -9.57 0.13 15.01
N PHE A 151 -9.11 -0.71 14.07
CA PHE A 151 -8.15 -0.30 13.05
C PHE A 151 -8.76 0.56 11.93
N ARG A 152 -10.08 0.80 11.96
CA ARG A 152 -10.78 1.73 11.06
C ARG A 152 -10.74 3.18 11.52
N PHE A 153 -10.07 3.50 12.63
CA PHE A 153 -9.84 4.90 13.02
C PHE A 153 -9.19 5.73 11.90
N GLY A 154 -8.43 5.07 11.01
CA GLY A 154 -7.83 5.70 9.84
C GLY A 154 -8.82 6.33 8.86
N HIS A 155 -10.11 5.95 8.88
CA HIS A 155 -11.10 6.55 7.98
C HIS A 155 -11.35 8.04 8.25
N SER A 156 -11.19 8.52 9.49
CA SER A 156 -11.28 9.96 9.76
C SER A 156 -10.09 10.75 9.21
N LEU A 157 -8.96 10.08 8.95
CA LEU A 157 -7.73 10.68 8.45
C LEU A 157 -7.74 10.92 6.93
N VAL A 158 -8.74 10.34 6.24
CA VAL A 158 -8.81 10.34 4.78
C VAL A 158 -9.25 11.69 4.24
N GLN A 159 -8.46 12.21 3.29
CA GLN A 159 -8.75 13.43 2.56
C GLN A 159 -9.84 13.24 1.50
N HIS A 160 -10.51 14.32 1.11
CA HIS A 160 -11.53 14.30 0.06
C HIS A 160 -10.95 14.19 -1.36
N THR A 161 -9.65 14.40 -1.52
CA THR A 161 -8.89 14.27 -2.77
C THR A 161 -7.52 13.72 -2.42
N LEU A 162 -6.87 13.00 -3.33
CA LEU A 162 -5.47 12.59 -3.15
C LEU A 162 -4.53 13.62 -3.78
N MET A 163 -3.70 14.28 -2.96
CA MET A 163 -2.72 15.24 -3.46
C MET A 163 -1.68 14.55 -4.36
N ARG A 164 -1.25 15.28 -5.38
CA ARG A 164 -0.18 14.87 -6.29
C ARG A 164 0.83 16.01 -6.39
N CYS A 165 2.10 15.67 -6.23
CA CYS A 165 3.19 16.64 -6.27
C CYS A 165 4.13 16.36 -7.44
N ASP A 166 4.67 17.42 -8.04
CA ASP A 166 5.80 17.29 -8.95
C ASP A 166 7.11 17.02 -8.19
N LYS A 167 8.20 16.83 -8.95
CA LYS A 167 9.55 16.57 -8.39
C LYS A 167 10.10 17.69 -7.49
N THR A 168 9.50 18.88 -7.50
CA THR A 168 9.87 20.01 -6.65
C THR A 168 8.99 20.12 -5.41
N GLY A 169 8.06 19.18 -5.20
CA GLY A 169 7.10 19.21 -4.10
C GLY A 169 5.90 20.14 -4.34
N ARG A 170 5.78 20.72 -5.54
CA ARG A 170 4.64 21.59 -5.88
C ARG A 170 3.43 20.75 -6.24
N ARG A 171 2.26 21.13 -5.72
CA ARG A 171 0.98 20.50 -6.05
C ARG A 171 0.72 20.64 -7.55
N VAL A 172 0.38 19.53 -8.20
CA VAL A 172 -0.07 19.52 -9.61
C VAL A 172 -1.47 20.16 -9.68
N PRO A 173 -1.74 21.07 -10.64
CA PRO A 173 -2.98 21.84 -10.71
C PRO A 173 -4.14 21.03 -11.30
N PHE A 174 -4.40 19.86 -10.72
CA PHE A 174 -5.49 18.97 -11.08
C PHE A 174 -5.98 18.27 -9.83
N THR A 175 -7.30 18.20 -9.66
CA THR A 175 -7.94 17.67 -8.47
C THR A 175 -9.00 16.67 -8.89
N ILE A 176 -8.87 15.43 -8.42
CA ILE A 176 -9.91 14.40 -8.54
C ILE A 176 -10.48 14.12 -7.16
N LYS A 177 -11.81 14.08 -7.10
CA LYS A 177 -12.52 13.63 -5.90
C LYS A 177 -12.23 12.15 -5.65
N LEU A 178 -12.08 11.77 -4.38
CA LEU A 178 -11.71 10.40 -4.01
C LEU A 178 -12.65 9.36 -4.60
N HIS A 179 -13.98 9.57 -4.57
CA HIS A 179 -14.94 8.60 -5.11
C HIS A 179 -14.76 8.29 -6.62
N GLN A 180 -14.14 9.19 -7.39
CA GLN A 180 -13.87 8.97 -8.82
C GLN A 180 -12.59 8.15 -9.07
N GLU A 181 -11.75 8.04 -8.04
CA GLU A 181 -10.50 7.27 -8.02
C GLU A 181 -10.69 5.87 -7.41
N LEU A 182 -11.76 5.69 -6.62
CA LEU A 182 -12.06 4.40 -6.01
C LEU A 182 -12.24 3.32 -7.06
N MET A 183 -11.55 2.20 -6.90
CA MET A 183 -11.60 1.05 -7.83
C MET A 183 -11.21 1.40 -9.28
N ASN A 184 -10.60 2.56 -9.54
CA ASN A 184 -10.30 3.04 -10.89
C ASN A 184 -8.77 3.09 -11.13
N PRO A 185 -8.19 2.10 -11.84
CA PRO A 185 -6.75 2.04 -12.05
C PRO A 185 -6.24 3.05 -13.09
N SER A 186 -7.14 3.71 -13.84
CA SER A 186 -6.81 4.53 -15.01
C SER A 186 -5.72 5.57 -14.72
N ASN A 187 -5.80 6.23 -13.57
CA ASN A 187 -4.85 7.30 -13.23
C ASN A 187 -3.46 6.78 -12.86
N ILE A 188 -3.30 5.54 -12.42
CA ILE A 188 -1.99 4.96 -12.10
C ILE A 188 -1.16 4.67 -13.35
N HIS A 189 -1.80 4.39 -14.48
CA HIS A 189 -1.11 4.15 -15.75
C HIS A 189 -0.50 5.42 -16.37
N ASN A 190 -0.90 6.61 -15.90
CA ASN A 190 -0.34 7.87 -16.37
C ASN A 190 1.14 8.03 -16.00
N PHE A 191 1.87 8.82 -16.79
CA PHE A 191 3.32 9.00 -16.61
C PHE A 191 3.61 9.61 -15.23
N GLY A 192 4.44 8.93 -14.44
CA GLY A 192 4.89 9.42 -13.13
C GLY A 192 3.83 9.41 -12.04
N SER A 193 2.68 8.75 -12.22
CA SER A 193 1.59 8.79 -11.24
C SER A 193 1.97 8.24 -9.86
N VAL A 194 2.67 7.09 -9.83
CA VAL A 194 3.16 6.50 -8.58
C VAL A 194 4.03 7.51 -7.82
N ASP A 195 5.01 8.12 -8.50
CA ASP A 195 5.94 9.07 -7.88
C ASP A 195 5.21 10.32 -7.38
N ARG A 196 4.29 10.87 -8.18
CA ARG A 196 3.51 12.07 -7.80
C ARG A 196 2.59 11.82 -6.61
N LEU A 197 1.97 10.65 -6.54
CA LEU A 197 1.11 10.25 -5.41
C LEU A 197 1.96 10.00 -4.15
N MET A 198 3.09 9.30 -4.28
CA MET A 198 3.98 9.08 -3.14
C MET A 198 4.53 10.41 -2.59
N LEU A 199 4.90 11.36 -3.46
CA LEU A 199 5.26 12.71 -3.03
C LEU A 199 4.08 13.44 -2.40
N GLY A 200 2.87 13.28 -2.95
CA GLY A 200 1.63 13.78 -2.36
C GLY A 200 1.44 13.32 -0.92
N LEU A 201 1.58 12.01 -0.65
CA LEU A 201 1.46 11.42 0.69
C LEU A 201 2.53 11.92 1.69
N VAL A 202 3.66 12.42 1.20
CA VAL A 202 4.72 13.01 2.03
C VAL A 202 4.43 14.48 2.36
N PHE A 203 3.89 15.24 1.40
CA PHE A 203 3.67 16.69 1.56
C PHE A 203 2.28 17.04 2.09
N GLU A 204 1.28 16.17 1.89
CA GLU A 204 -0.09 16.38 2.35
C GLU A 204 -0.23 15.96 3.82
N MET A 205 -0.76 16.86 4.64
CA MET A 205 -1.13 16.54 6.01
C MET A 205 -2.42 15.71 6.01
N ALA A 206 -2.46 14.65 6.83
CA ALA A 206 -3.67 13.88 7.05
C ALA A 206 -4.76 14.72 7.73
N GLN A 207 -6.04 14.31 7.56
CA GLN A 207 -7.14 14.87 8.35
C GLN A 207 -6.98 14.53 9.84
N GLY A 208 -7.75 15.22 10.69
CA GLY A 208 -7.79 14.98 12.12
C GLY A 208 -8.31 13.60 12.49
N ARG A 209 -7.81 13.07 13.62
CA ARG A 209 -8.44 11.90 14.25
C ARG A 209 -9.64 12.36 15.08
N ASP A 210 -10.82 12.33 14.47
CA ASP A 210 -12.07 12.76 15.10
C ASP A 210 -13.28 11.88 14.71
N VAL A 211 -14.48 12.31 15.08
CA VAL A 211 -15.74 11.58 14.84
C VAL A 211 -16.34 11.84 13.46
N TYR A 212 -15.73 12.72 12.67
CA TYR A 212 -16.16 13.09 11.34
C TYR A 212 -15.30 12.39 10.28
N MET A 213 -15.89 12.19 9.11
CA MET A 213 -15.24 11.65 7.93
C MET A 213 -15.65 12.49 6.73
N THR A 214 -14.79 12.53 5.73
CA THR A 214 -15.11 13.20 4.46
C THR A 214 -16.40 12.64 3.85
N ASN A 215 -17.18 13.49 3.19
CA ASN A 215 -18.35 13.07 2.41
C ASN A 215 -17.99 12.07 1.31
N GLU A 216 -16.74 12.07 0.85
CA GLU A 216 -16.27 11.06 -0.11
C GLU A 216 -16.41 9.62 0.43
N LEU A 217 -16.34 9.42 1.75
CA LEU A 217 -16.50 8.11 2.39
C LEU A 217 -17.89 7.91 3.03
N THR A 218 -18.59 8.96 3.44
CA THR A 218 -19.92 8.80 4.09
C THR A 218 -21.08 8.83 3.12
N ARG A 219 -20.87 9.45 1.95
CA ARG A 219 -21.92 9.86 1.02
C ARG A 219 -21.68 9.37 -0.41
N HIS A 220 -20.41 9.21 -0.80
CA HIS A 220 -20.01 8.87 -2.16
C HIS A 220 -19.17 7.57 -2.26
N LEU A 221 -19.09 6.79 -1.18
CA LEU A 221 -18.30 5.57 -1.15
C LEU A 221 -18.81 4.57 -2.20
N PHE A 222 -17.92 4.20 -3.13
CA PHE A 222 -18.20 3.29 -4.25
C PHE A 222 -19.30 3.77 -5.21
N GLN A 223 -19.60 5.07 -5.25
CA GLN A 223 -20.57 5.64 -6.18
C GLN A 223 -20.25 5.26 -7.64
N THR A 224 -21.27 4.85 -8.38
CA THR A 224 -21.18 4.57 -9.82
C THR A 224 -21.00 5.87 -10.60
N PRO A 225 -20.09 5.94 -11.60
CA PRO A 225 -19.92 7.16 -12.39
C PRO A 225 -21.22 7.51 -13.12
N GLY A 226 -21.68 8.76 -12.96
CA GLY A 226 -22.90 9.26 -13.62
C GLY A 226 -24.20 9.06 -12.83
N GLU A 227 -24.20 8.30 -11.75
CA GLU A 227 -25.37 8.20 -10.86
C GLU A 227 -25.37 9.36 -9.86
N THR A 228 -26.45 10.14 -9.82
CA THR A 228 -26.67 11.14 -8.78
C THR A 228 -27.35 10.46 -7.60
N ILE A 229 -26.65 10.38 -6.46
CA ILE A 229 -27.24 9.87 -5.22
C ILE A 229 -28.18 10.95 -4.68
N PHE A 230 -29.49 10.73 -4.79
CA PHE A 230 -30.49 11.55 -4.12
C PHE A 230 -30.56 11.11 -2.66
N TYR A 231 -30.28 12.04 -1.74
CA TYR A 231 -30.52 11.81 -0.32
C TYR A 231 -32.01 11.95 -0.04
N VAL A 232 -32.61 10.93 0.58
CA VAL A 232 -33.89 11.04 1.30
C VAL A 232 -33.59 11.54 2.71
#